data_AF-A0A0U5G6S8-F1
#
_entry.id   AF-A0A0U5G6S8-F1
#
_cell.length_a   1.000
_cell.length_b   1.000
_cell.length_c   1.000
_cell.angle_alpha   90.00
_cell.angle_beta   90.00
_cell.angle_gamma   90.00
#
_symmetry.space_group_name_H-M   'P 1'
#
loop_
_entity.id
_entity.type
_entity.pdbx_description
1 polymer ?
#
loop_
_entity_poly.entity_id
_entity_poly.type
_entity_poly.pdbx_seq_one_letter_code
_entity_poly.pdbx_strand_id
1 'polypeptide(L)'
;MPPPSSSTRRAVEKNRIRIPSCEPCRLSKLACDHKRPACSRCASREITQQCVYRKNPFKRHRPIVVSQQHHVLPTSGPNGLSPERPVATFQMKRYPNPGYQGSSSLKTVLDNLGDHLAVRIDTSRPHVNDQQSSRDAVLRADSSKMVDEGVQLLETFLDYLADDAFRQLFSEAKGSGLQTHLGTFLLFPFFESLANEIDIIRQSENRQASSFALSQRLFEKANQPVEIHSAMTLEEFAAQYTGQNLRWETVGLIITLAGIASTEIRVPHPACKTEEERQLLRTNLVHLTNKCVGFCDSLDTLNDITMIFIYESFLLASIFYGDQSFKAWRRLNHASSALFADGLHETVKEKQYLPFFLTQLRQQIFARIYGSDISFAVFLGRPPRVSKRFCYTSMPLDIEEDIYCLVGEALDQELAHLDRNGWNTLGQIRKSAVIRWSMITSMIREDALETLLGRNLTNVPQRIGSSPVSHNSNPGSLAERTLLP
;
A
#
# COMPACT_ATOMS: atom_id res chain seq x y z
N MET A 1 37.93 63.70 -15.09
CA MET A 1 37.69 62.32 -14.60
C MET A 1 38.01 62.28 -13.12
N PRO A 2 37.20 61.61 -12.28
CA PRO A 2 35.83 61.93 -11.86
C PRO A 2 35.78 62.94 -10.67
N PRO A 3 34.62 63.57 -10.40
CA PRO A 3 34.36 64.41 -9.22
C PRO A 3 33.57 63.63 -8.12
N PRO A 4 33.28 64.26 -6.95
CA PRO A 4 33.23 63.58 -5.65
C PRO A 4 31.81 63.18 -5.18
N SER A 5 31.83 62.52 -4.02
CA SER A 5 30.73 62.12 -3.14
C SER A 5 29.52 63.07 -3.12
N SER A 6 28.33 62.49 -3.31
CA SER A 6 27.08 63.10 -2.84
C SER A 6 26.24 62.06 -2.11
N SER A 7 26.10 62.29 -0.81
CA SER A 7 25.09 61.67 0.03
C SER A 7 23.70 62.08 -0.47
N THR A 8 22.92 61.14 -0.96
CA THR A 8 21.48 61.36 -1.15
C THR A 8 20.72 60.48 -0.17
N ARG A 9 20.15 61.17 0.83
CA ARG A 9 19.18 60.66 1.79
C ARG A 9 18.10 59.87 1.02
N ARG A 10 17.97 58.56 1.30
CA ARG A 10 16.76 57.82 0.90
C ARG A 10 15.60 58.41 1.69
N ALA A 11 14.76 59.16 0.99
CA ALA A 11 13.44 59.53 1.47
C ALA A 11 12.68 58.26 1.84
N VAL A 12 12.11 58.25 3.03
CA VAL A 12 11.19 57.21 3.50
C VAL A 12 10.09 57.05 2.46
N GLU A 13 10.09 55.92 1.76
CA GLU A 13 9.05 55.55 0.81
C GLU A 13 7.76 55.36 1.62
N LYS A 14 6.90 56.39 1.63
CA LYS A 14 5.56 56.31 2.20
C LYS A 14 4.87 55.09 1.59
N ASN A 15 4.55 54.11 2.44
CA ASN A 15 3.68 52.98 2.15
C ASN A 15 2.56 53.40 1.19
N ARG A 16 2.69 53.05 -0.10
CA ARG A 16 1.59 53.19 -1.06
C ARG A 16 0.55 52.16 -0.66
N ILE A 17 -0.40 52.58 0.16
CA ILE A 17 -1.61 51.81 0.46
C ILE A 17 -2.22 51.41 -0.89
N ARG A 18 -2.21 50.12 -1.19
CA ARG A 18 -2.75 49.57 -2.43
C ARG A 18 -4.28 49.74 -2.41
N ILE A 19 -4.77 50.78 -3.08
CA ILE A 19 -6.21 51.04 -3.19
C ILE A 19 -6.78 50.06 -4.23
N PRO A 20 -7.87 49.32 -3.92
CA PRO A 20 -8.50 48.42 -4.87
C PRO A 20 -9.25 49.19 -5.96
N SER A 21 -9.14 48.71 -7.21
CA SER A 21 -9.98 49.18 -8.33
C SER A 21 -11.47 48.98 -8.06
N CYS A 22 -12.33 49.82 -8.65
CA CYS A 22 -13.79 49.61 -8.61
C CYS A 22 -14.18 48.28 -9.29
N GLU A 23 -15.37 47.78 -8.98
CA GLU A 23 -15.83 46.47 -9.45
C GLU A 23 -15.84 46.30 -10.99
N PRO A 24 -16.32 47.28 -11.79
CA PRO A 24 -16.24 47.19 -13.25
C PRO A 24 -14.81 47.15 -13.77
N CYS A 25 -13.93 48.04 -13.28
CA CYS A 25 -12.52 48.05 -13.69
C CYS A 25 -11.78 46.77 -13.27
N ARG A 26 -12.10 46.22 -12.09
CA ARG A 26 -11.52 44.96 -11.60
C ARG A 26 -11.94 43.78 -12.47
N LEU A 27 -13.23 43.65 -12.78
CA LEU A 27 -13.76 42.57 -13.63
C LEU A 27 -13.20 42.64 -15.05
N SER A 28 -13.05 43.86 -15.59
CA SER A 28 -12.42 44.07 -16.90
C SER A 28 -10.89 44.05 -16.86
N LYS A 29 -10.25 43.89 -15.68
CA LYS A 29 -8.79 43.93 -15.46
C LYS A 29 -8.11 45.21 -15.97
N LEU A 30 -8.77 46.35 -15.83
CA LEU A 30 -8.30 47.67 -16.28
C LEU A 30 -7.92 48.57 -15.09
N ALA A 31 -6.99 49.50 -15.32
CA ALA A 31 -6.55 50.46 -14.32
C ALA A 31 -7.68 51.43 -13.94
N CYS A 32 -7.86 51.65 -12.65
CA CYS A 32 -8.86 52.56 -12.07
C CYS A 32 -8.17 53.81 -11.51
N ASP A 33 -8.74 55.00 -11.75
CA ASP A 33 -8.22 56.29 -11.29
C ASP A 33 -8.80 56.75 -9.94
N HIS A 34 -9.67 55.95 -9.33
CA HIS A 34 -10.17 56.10 -7.96
C HIS A 34 -10.92 57.38 -7.61
N LYS A 35 -11.31 58.20 -8.60
CA LYS A 35 -12.15 59.39 -8.38
C LYS A 35 -13.53 59.00 -7.82
N ARG A 36 -14.08 59.86 -6.96
CA ARG A 36 -15.42 59.73 -6.36
C ARG A 36 -16.32 60.84 -6.90
N PRO A 37 -17.63 60.61 -7.11
CA PRO A 37 -18.40 59.41 -6.76
C PRO A 37 -18.17 58.20 -7.68
N ALA A 38 -17.65 58.40 -8.89
CA ALA A 38 -17.25 57.32 -9.81
C ALA A 38 -15.93 57.63 -10.53
N CYS A 39 -15.24 56.57 -10.96
CA CYS A 39 -13.97 56.66 -11.67
C CYS A 39 -14.18 57.20 -13.10
N SER A 40 -13.19 57.88 -13.68
CA SER A 40 -13.36 58.56 -15.00
C SER A 40 -13.75 57.57 -16.10
N ARG A 41 -13.29 56.33 -16.01
CA ARG A 41 -13.56 55.26 -16.98
C ARG A 41 -14.98 54.69 -16.87
N CYS A 42 -15.55 54.67 -15.67
CA CYS A 42 -16.95 54.28 -15.48
C CYS A 42 -17.89 55.43 -15.88
N ALA A 43 -17.48 56.68 -15.64
CA ALA A 43 -18.22 57.87 -16.08
C ALA A 43 -18.27 57.97 -17.61
N SER A 44 -17.13 57.77 -18.31
CA SER A 44 -17.07 57.81 -19.78
C SER A 44 -17.83 56.67 -20.46
N ARG A 45 -18.19 55.62 -19.72
CA ARG A 45 -18.97 54.47 -20.19
C ARG A 45 -20.44 54.55 -19.74
N GLU A 46 -20.85 55.66 -19.12
CA GLU A 46 -22.21 55.88 -18.59
C GLU A 46 -22.69 54.81 -17.59
N ILE A 47 -21.76 54.08 -16.96
CA ILE A 47 -22.04 53.04 -15.95
C ILE A 47 -21.71 53.53 -14.54
N THR A 48 -21.87 54.83 -14.30
CA THR A 48 -21.56 55.53 -13.05
C THR A 48 -22.21 54.86 -11.83
N GLN A 49 -23.43 54.35 -12.00
CA GLN A 49 -24.21 53.66 -10.96
C GLN A 49 -23.65 52.28 -10.57
N GLN A 50 -22.85 51.65 -11.44
CA GLN A 50 -22.21 50.34 -11.18
C GLN A 50 -20.78 50.49 -10.66
N CYS A 51 -20.26 51.71 -10.54
CA CYS A 51 -18.90 52.00 -10.08
C CYS A 51 -18.77 51.87 -8.55
N VAL A 52 -18.92 50.66 -8.03
CA VAL A 52 -18.87 50.37 -6.59
C VAL A 52 -17.49 49.88 -6.17
N TYR A 53 -17.00 50.38 -5.03
CA TYR A 53 -15.78 49.88 -4.37
C TYR A 53 -16.17 48.98 -3.21
N ARG A 54 -15.67 47.75 -3.19
CA ARG A 54 -15.98 46.78 -2.13
C ARG A 54 -15.39 47.21 -0.79
N LYS A 55 -16.18 47.13 0.28
CA LYS A 55 -15.72 47.36 1.66
C LYS A 55 -14.61 46.36 2.07
N ASN A 56 -14.63 45.13 1.53
CA ASN A 56 -13.63 44.08 1.77
C ASN A 56 -13.09 43.50 0.44
N PRO A 57 -12.11 44.14 -0.21
CA PRO A 57 -11.67 43.83 -1.58
C PRO A 57 -10.99 42.46 -1.76
N PHE A 58 -10.55 41.80 -0.68
CA PHE A 58 -9.80 40.54 -0.73
C PHE A 58 -10.59 39.28 -0.36
N LYS A 59 -11.90 39.37 -0.06
CA LYS A 59 -12.77 38.21 0.17
C LYS A 59 -13.60 37.91 -1.10
N ARG A 60 -13.51 36.70 -1.64
CA ARG A 60 -14.28 36.25 -2.83
C ARG A 60 -15.68 35.79 -2.38
N HIS A 61 -16.73 36.44 -2.88
CA HIS A 61 -18.10 35.91 -2.88
C HIS A 61 -18.44 35.42 -4.30
N ARG A 62 -19.06 34.24 -4.41
CA ARG A 62 -19.60 33.69 -5.67
C ARG A 62 -20.87 34.44 -6.07
N PRO A 63 -21.17 34.62 -7.38
CA PRO A 63 -22.46 35.12 -7.83
C PRO A 63 -23.53 34.04 -7.71
N ILE A 64 -24.72 34.42 -7.26
CA ILE A 64 -25.95 33.62 -7.32
C ILE A 64 -26.38 33.54 -8.78
N VAL A 65 -26.41 32.34 -9.35
CA VAL A 65 -27.04 32.06 -10.63
C VAL A 65 -28.50 31.70 -10.34
N VAL A 66 -29.41 32.54 -10.80
CA VAL A 66 -30.85 32.26 -10.82
C VAL A 66 -31.09 31.30 -11.99
N SER A 67 -31.25 30.01 -11.70
CA SER A 67 -31.72 29.05 -12.70
C SER A 67 -33.25 29.13 -12.80
N GLN A 68 -33.71 29.40 -14.01
CA GLN A 68 -35.11 29.43 -14.41
C GLN A 68 -35.75 28.05 -14.24
N GLN A 69 -36.99 28.06 -13.75
CA GLN A 69 -37.86 26.90 -13.57
C GLN A 69 -38.19 26.25 -14.92
N HIS A 70 -37.88 24.96 -15.07
CA HIS A 70 -38.54 24.10 -16.05
C HIS A 70 -39.57 23.23 -15.32
N HIS A 71 -40.84 23.42 -15.69
CA HIS A 71 -41.96 22.60 -15.28
C HIS A 71 -41.77 21.13 -15.71
N VAL A 72 -41.91 20.20 -14.77
CA VAL A 72 -42.15 18.78 -15.05
C VAL A 72 -43.51 18.43 -14.45
N LEU A 73 -44.46 18.05 -15.29
CA LEU A 73 -45.75 17.49 -14.87
C LEU A 73 -45.55 16.07 -14.28
N PRO A 74 -46.35 15.67 -13.28
CA PRO A 74 -46.31 14.32 -12.73
C PRO A 74 -47.20 13.37 -13.56
N THR A 75 -46.62 12.34 -14.15
CA THR A 75 -47.35 11.16 -14.64
C THR A 75 -47.31 10.07 -13.57
N SER A 76 -48.46 9.87 -12.93
CA SER A 76 -48.74 8.71 -12.08
C SER A 76 -48.95 7.46 -12.92
N GLY A 77 -48.13 6.43 -12.69
CA GLY A 77 -48.30 5.06 -13.20
C GLY A 77 -48.02 4.05 -12.07
N PRO A 78 -48.71 2.89 -12.04
CA PRO A 78 -48.85 2.07 -10.85
C PRO A 78 -47.65 1.13 -10.59
N ASN A 79 -47.48 0.82 -9.30
CA ASN A 79 -46.53 -0.10 -8.69
C ASN A 79 -46.26 -1.38 -9.51
N GLY A 80 -45.03 -1.52 -9.99
CA GLY A 80 -44.38 -2.81 -10.16
C GLY A 80 -43.37 -2.98 -9.03
N LEU A 81 -43.64 -3.88 -8.08
CA LEU A 81 -42.65 -4.34 -7.10
C LEU A 81 -41.58 -5.14 -7.86
N SER A 82 -40.56 -4.43 -8.34
CA SER A 82 -39.27 -5.06 -8.61
C SER A 82 -38.74 -5.61 -7.29
N PRO A 83 -38.10 -6.80 -7.25
CA PRO A 83 -37.44 -7.24 -6.03
C PRO A 83 -36.44 -6.15 -5.62
N GLU A 84 -36.58 -5.64 -4.38
CA GLU A 84 -35.69 -4.61 -3.85
C GLU A 84 -34.26 -5.12 -3.98
N ARG A 85 -33.45 -4.44 -4.82
CA ARG A 85 -32.03 -4.74 -4.89
C ARG A 85 -31.43 -4.47 -3.50
N PRO A 86 -30.56 -5.37 -3.00
CA PRO A 86 -29.81 -5.10 -1.77
C PRO A 86 -29.11 -3.73 -1.88
N VAL A 87 -29.32 -2.87 -0.89
CA VAL A 87 -28.72 -1.54 -0.86
C VAL A 87 -27.40 -1.61 -0.11
N ALA A 88 -26.31 -1.16 -0.74
CA ALA A 88 -25.00 -1.14 -0.10
C ALA A 88 -25.02 -0.18 1.10
N THR A 89 -24.76 -0.70 2.31
CA THR A 89 -24.63 0.13 3.52
C THR A 89 -23.19 0.50 3.83
N PHE A 90 -22.22 -0.16 3.17
CA PHE A 90 -20.81 0.18 3.27
C PHE A 90 -20.55 1.62 2.84
N GLN A 91 -19.82 2.36 3.67
CA GLN A 91 -19.33 3.69 3.37
C GLN A 91 -17.83 3.74 3.60
N MET A 92 -17.08 3.89 2.50
CA MET A 92 -15.65 4.05 2.56
C MET A 92 -15.30 5.32 3.35
N LYS A 93 -14.69 5.11 4.51
CA LYS A 93 -14.05 6.19 5.28
C LYS A 93 -12.61 6.24 4.82
N ARG A 94 -12.10 7.42 4.45
CA ARG A 94 -10.66 7.55 4.26
C ARG A 94 -9.98 7.21 5.57
N TYR A 95 -9.22 6.12 5.55
CA TYR A 95 -8.26 5.86 6.61
C TYR A 95 -7.20 6.97 6.52
N PRO A 96 -7.00 7.80 7.56
CA PRO A 96 -5.92 8.76 7.55
C PRO A 96 -4.63 7.98 7.82
N ASN A 97 -4.09 7.30 6.81
CA ASN A 97 -2.76 6.71 6.94
C ASN A 97 -1.73 7.69 6.39
N PRO A 98 -1.12 8.56 7.21
CA PRO A 98 0.06 9.27 6.77
C PRO A 98 1.22 8.30 6.49
N GLY A 99 1.12 7.03 6.88
CA GLY A 99 2.21 6.08 6.92
C GLY A 99 3.31 6.53 7.87
N TYR A 100 4.42 5.83 7.84
CA TYR A 100 5.66 6.28 8.43
C TYR A 100 6.10 7.60 7.78
N GLN A 101 6.33 8.61 8.63
CA GLN A 101 6.87 9.90 8.25
C GLN A 101 8.21 10.08 8.95
N GLY A 102 9.28 10.09 8.16
CA GLY A 102 10.64 10.21 8.69
C GLY A 102 10.88 11.53 9.44
N SER A 103 11.98 11.59 10.18
CA SER A 103 12.38 12.75 10.99
C SER A 103 12.56 14.04 10.19
N SER A 104 12.90 13.93 8.91
CA SER A 104 13.04 15.05 7.96
C SER A 104 11.75 15.41 7.23
N SER A 105 10.63 14.77 7.53
CA SER A 105 9.35 15.05 6.88
C SER A 105 8.87 16.47 7.21
N LEU A 106 8.13 17.10 6.27
CA LEU A 106 7.57 18.43 6.48
C LEU A 106 6.68 18.46 7.74
N LYS A 107 5.91 17.39 7.98
CA LYS A 107 5.07 17.27 9.18
C LYS A 107 5.92 17.32 10.45
N THR A 108 6.94 16.47 10.55
CA THR A 108 7.83 16.43 11.73
C THR A 108 8.55 17.76 11.93
N VAL A 109 9.01 18.41 10.86
CA VAL A 109 9.66 19.73 10.93
C VAL A 109 8.68 20.80 11.40
N LEU A 110 7.43 20.79 10.91
CA LEU A 110 6.40 21.75 11.32
C LEU A 110 5.92 21.51 12.75
N ASP A 111 5.78 20.27 13.18
CA ASP A 111 5.41 19.91 14.55
C ASP A 111 6.51 20.38 15.52
N ASN A 112 7.78 20.06 15.24
CA ASN A 112 8.92 20.54 16.02
C ASN A 112 8.99 22.09 16.03
N LEU A 113 8.77 22.75 14.90
CA LEU A 113 8.76 24.20 14.82
C LEU A 113 7.57 24.81 15.57
N GLY A 114 6.40 24.18 15.52
CA GLY A 114 5.19 24.57 16.25
C GLY A 114 5.39 24.47 17.76
N ASP A 115 6.04 23.39 18.22
CA ASP A 115 6.44 23.20 19.61
C ASP A 115 7.46 24.26 20.05
N HIS A 116 8.46 24.56 19.22
CA HIS A 116 9.45 25.61 19.50
C HIS A 116 8.85 27.04 19.50
N LEU A 117 7.84 27.30 18.68
CA LEU A 117 7.19 28.61 18.58
C LEU A 117 5.97 28.77 19.49
N ALA A 118 5.56 27.71 20.21
CA ALA A 118 4.28 27.62 20.92
C ALA A 118 3.05 27.95 20.04
N VAL A 119 3.19 27.85 18.71
CA VAL A 119 2.11 28.06 17.75
C VAL A 119 1.53 26.70 17.41
N ARG A 120 0.47 26.32 18.11
CA ARG A 120 -0.37 25.20 17.67
C ARG A 120 -1.18 25.66 16.47
N ILE A 121 -0.76 25.28 15.27
CA ILE A 121 -1.62 25.40 14.08
C ILE A 121 -2.73 24.37 14.25
N ASP A 122 -3.88 24.83 14.71
CA ASP A 122 -5.05 24.00 14.92
C ASP A 122 -5.68 23.65 13.56
N THR A 123 -5.17 22.60 12.93
CA THR A 123 -5.72 22.03 11.68
C THR A 123 -7.04 21.29 11.89
N SER A 124 -7.50 21.20 13.15
CA SER A 124 -8.67 20.41 13.55
C SER A 124 -10.02 21.12 13.39
N ARG A 125 -10.06 22.39 12.96
CA ARG A 125 -11.35 23.05 12.66
C ARG A 125 -11.93 22.51 11.35
N PRO A 126 -13.04 21.74 11.38
CA PRO A 126 -13.71 21.33 10.16
C PRO A 126 -14.42 22.56 9.61
N HIS A 127 -13.86 23.18 8.58
CA HIS A 127 -14.62 24.08 7.73
C HIS A 127 -15.61 23.21 6.94
N VAL A 128 -16.82 23.03 7.47
CA VAL A 128 -17.92 22.39 6.74
C VAL A 128 -18.26 23.28 5.55
N ASN A 129 -17.69 22.95 4.39
CA ASN A 129 -17.95 23.58 3.10
C ASN A 129 -18.77 22.61 2.24
N ASP A 130 -19.58 23.12 1.32
CA ASP A 130 -20.33 22.34 0.30
C ASP A 130 -19.48 21.29 -0.45
N GLN A 131 -18.15 21.48 -0.49
CA GLN A 131 -17.21 20.52 -1.07
C GLN A 131 -17.14 19.18 -0.31
N GLN A 132 -17.42 19.15 0.99
CA GLN A 132 -17.45 17.93 1.79
C GLN A 132 -18.66 17.08 1.38
N SER A 133 -19.85 17.69 1.28
CA SER A 133 -21.08 17.00 0.88
C SER A 133 -21.03 16.43 -0.54
N SER A 134 -20.41 17.12 -1.51
CA SER A 134 -20.21 16.57 -2.85
C SER A 134 -19.21 15.41 -2.86
N ARG A 135 -18.16 15.48 -2.03
CA ARG A 135 -17.18 14.40 -1.89
C ARG A 135 -17.79 13.16 -1.23
N ASP A 136 -18.60 13.33 -0.20
CA ASP A 136 -19.27 12.24 0.50
C ASP A 136 -20.28 11.53 -0.41
N ALA A 137 -20.95 12.25 -1.32
CA ALA A 137 -21.81 11.66 -2.33
C ALA A 137 -21.03 10.78 -3.33
N VAL A 138 -19.86 11.24 -3.79
CA VAL A 138 -18.98 10.46 -4.68
C VAL A 138 -18.46 9.20 -3.97
N LEU A 139 -17.99 9.33 -2.72
CA LEU A 139 -17.51 8.20 -1.93
C LEU A 139 -18.58 7.12 -1.72
N ARG A 140 -19.85 7.51 -1.54
CA ARG A 140 -20.97 6.56 -1.44
C ARG A 140 -21.24 5.84 -2.75
N ALA A 141 -21.21 6.56 -3.88
CA ALA A 141 -21.38 5.95 -5.20
C ALA A 141 -20.23 4.97 -5.51
N ASP A 142 -19.00 5.35 -5.18
CA ASP A 142 -17.83 4.47 -5.31
C ASP A 142 -17.96 3.25 -4.40
N SER A 143 -18.42 3.42 -3.16
CA SER A 143 -18.64 2.30 -2.22
C SER A 143 -19.64 1.28 -2.76
N SER A 144 -20.78 1.73 -3.31
CA SER A 144 -21.77 0.82 -3.92
C SER A 144 -21.18 0.07 -5.11
N LYS A 145 -20.44 0.77 -5.98
CA LYS A 145 -19.79 0.16 -7.14
C LYS A 145 -18.73 -0.86 -6.73
N MET A 146 -17.96 -0.59 -5.68
CA MET A 146 -16.98 -1.52 -5.14
C MET A 146 -17.65 -2.80 -4.65
N VAL A 147 -18.77 -2.70 -3.91
CA VAL A 147 -19.55 -3.86 -3.46
C VAL A 147 -20.02 -4.69 -4.66
N ASP A 148 -20.58 -4.05 -5.69
CA ASP A 148 -21.03 -4.74 -6.91
C ASP A 148 -19.89 -5.44 -7.66
N GLU A 149 -18.72 -4.78 -7.80
CA GLU A 149 -17.53 -5.39 -8.40
C GLU A 149 -17.02 -6.56 -7.55
N GLY A 150 -17.10 -6.46 -6.23
CA GLY A 150 -16.76 -7.53 -5.30
C GLY A 150 -17.68 -8.74 -5.44
N VAL A 151 -18.98 -8.52 -5.67
CA VAL A 151 -19.94 -9.60 -5.95
C VAL A 151 -19.57 -10.34 -7.22
N GLN A 152 -19.29 -9.62 -8.32
CA GLN A 152 -18.90 -10.24 -9.59
C GLN A 152 -17.60 -11.06 -9.45
N LEU A 153 -16.64 -10.54 -8.68
CA LEU A 153 -15.39 -11.25 -8.39
C LEU A 153 -15.65 -12.54 -7.60
N LEU A 154 -16.45 -12.45 -6.53
CA LEU A 154 -16.83 -13.61 -5.73
C LEU A 154 -17.56 -14.63 -6.59
N GLU A 155 -18.54 -14.26 -7.39
CA GLU A 155 -19.26 -15.17 -8.30
C GLU A 155 -18.34 -15.86 -9.30
N THR A 156 -17.39 -15.14 -9.89
CA THR A 156 -16.40 -15.73 -10.80
C THR A 156 -15.49 -16.71 -10.08
N PHE A 157 -15.09 -16.40 -8.84
CA PHE A 157 -14.20 -17.25 -8.05
C PHE A 157 -14.93 -18.42 -7.36
N LEU A 158 -16.22 -18.24 -7.05
CA LEU A 158 -17.12 -19.23 -6.49
C LEU A 158 -17.21 -20.47 -7.40
N ASP A 159 -17.27 -20.27 -8.71
CA ASP A 159 -17.28 -21.38 -9.67
C ASP A 159 -16.01 -22.21 -9.60
N TYR A 160 -14.85 -21.59 -9.34
CA TYR A 160 -13.59 -22.32 -9.15
C TYR A 160 -13.55 -23.05 -7.80
N LEU A 161 -13.93 -22.40 -6.70
CA LEU A 161 -13.91 -23.02 -5.37
C LEU A 161 -15.04 -24.02 -5.12
N ALA A 162 -16.06 -24.05 -5.98
CA ALA A 162 -17.08 -25.08 -6.00
C ALA A 162 -16.59 -26.41 -6.59
N ASP A 163 -15.51 -26.38 -7.35
CA ASP A 163 -14.86 -27.55 -7.93
C ASP A 163 -13.87 -28.17 -6.93
N ASP A 164 -14.13 -29.42 -6.54
CA ASP A 164 -13.26 -30.19 -5.65
C ASP A 164 -11.85 -30.32 -6.21
N ALA A 165 -11.68 -30.32 -7.54
CA ALA A 165 -10.37 -30.36 -8.19
C ALA A 165 -9.51 -29.14 -7.85
N PHE A 166 -10.14 -27.97 -7.72
CA PHE A 166 -9.44 -26.74 -7.38
C PHE A 166 -9.09 -26.67 -5.90
N ARG A 167 -9.96 -27.19 -5.02
CA ARG A 167 -9.64 -27.37 -3.58
C ARG A 167 -8.52 -28.37 -3.36
N GLN A 168 -8.53 -29.45 -4.15
CA GLN A 168 -7.47 -30.46 -4.14
C GLN A 168 -6.14 -29.86 -4.59
N LEU A 169 -6.12 -28.97 -5.58
CA LEU A 169 -4.91 -28.26 -6.01
C LEU A 169 -4.25 -27.47 -4.87
N PHE A 170 -5.04 -26.77 -4.04
CA PHE A 170 -4.50 -26.10 -2.85
C PHE A 170 -3.96 -27.09 -1.82
N SER A 171 -4.65 -28.21 -1.63
CA SER A 171 -4.26 -29.26 -0.69
C SER A 171 -2.96 -29.96 -1.12
N GLU A 172 -2.78 -30.20 -2.42
CA GLU A 172 -1.55 -30.78 -2.99
C GLU A 172 -0.39 -29.77 -2.97
N ALA A 173 -0.68 -28.51 -3.28
CA ALA A 173 0.31 -27.45 -3.27
C ALA A 173 0.84 -27.13 -1.85
N LYS A 174 0.12 -27.54 -0.80
CA LYS A 174 0.59 -27.56 0.60
C LYS A 174 1.89 -28.32 0.77
N GLY A 175 2.12 -29.38 -0.01
CA GLY A 175 3.27 -30.29 0.17
C GLY A 175 4.46 -30.01 -0.76
N SER A 176 4.32 -29.12 -1.74
CA SER A 176 5.29 -29.01 -2.85
C SER A 176 5.78 -27.57 -3.09
N GLY A 177 4.90 -26.68 -3.57
CA GLY A 177 5.28 -25.35 -4.06
C GLY A 177 4.98 -24.20 -3.10
N LEU A 178 3.78 -24.18 -2.51
CA LEU A 178 3.31 -23.04 -1.71
C LEU A 178 4.05 -22.88 -0.38
N GLN A 179 4.74 -23.93 0.08
CA GLN A 179 5.53 -23.88 1.31
C GLN A 179 6.64 -22.83 1.29
N THR A 180 7.11 -22.42 0.11
CA THR A 180 8.18 -21.41 -0.01
C THR A 180 7.65 -19.98 0.03
N HIS A 181 6.34 -19.78 -0.09
CA HIS A 181 5.71 -18.46 -0.14
C HIS A 181 5.62 -17.81 1.24
N LEU A 182 5.49 -16.49 1.25
CA LEU A 182 5.45 -15.71 2.47
C LEU A 182 4.10 -15.87 3.16
N GLY A 183 4.11 -16.11 4.47
CA GLY A 183 2.87 -16.25 5.25
C GLY A 183 2.12 -17.56 5.05
N THR A 184 2.75 -18.61 4.52
CA THR A 184 2.10 -19.90 4.26
C THR A 184 1.48 -20.54 5.51
N PHE A 185 2.05 -20.30 6.70
CA PHE A 185 1.49 -20.75 7.97
C PHE A 185 0.08 -20.17 8.28
N LEU A 186 -0.30 -19.03 7.65
CA LEU A 186 -1.63 -18.43 7.76
C LEU A 186 -2.60 -18.88 6.66
N LEU A 187 -2.09 -19.50 5.60
CA LEU A 187 -2.86 -19.77 4.38
C LEU A 187 -4.03 -20.72 4.60
N PHE A 188 -3.82 -21.81 5.35
CA PHE A 188 -4.85 -22.83 5.52
C PHE A 188 -6.05 -22.34 6.34
N PRO A 189 -5.88 -21.69 7.50
CA PRO A 189 -7.00 -21.06 8.20
C PRO A 189 -7.78 -20.09 7.31
N PHE A 190 -7.08 -19.32 6.48
CA PHE A 190 -7.69 -18.36 5.56
C PHE A 190 -8.49 -19.06 4.45
N PHE A 191 -7.90 -20.09 3.85
CA PHE A 191 -8.54 -20.88 2.80
C PHE A 191 -9.79 -21.59 3.30
N GLU A 192 -9.71 -22.31 4.42
CA GLU A 192 -10.85 -23.01 5.03
C GLU A 192 -11.97 -22.03 5.39
N SER A 193 -11.60 -20.87 5.93
CA SER A 193 -12.57 -19.82 6.23
C SER A 193 -13.32 -19.33 4.98
N LEU A 194 -12.60 -19.10 3.87
CA LEU A 194 -13.22 -18.64 2.63
C LEU A 194 -14.07 -19.76 2.00
N ALA A 195 -13.56 -20.99 2.01
CA ALA A 195 -14.27 -22.17 1.51
C ALA A 195 -15.61 -22.38 2.23
N ASN A 196 -15.65 -22.21 3.56
CA ASN A 196 -16.87 -22.31 4.36
C ASN A 196 -17.92 -21.25 3.98
N GLU A 197 -17.51 -19.99 3.82
CA GLU A 197 -18.42 -18.92 3.37
C GLU A 197 -19.01 -19.22 1.98
N ILE A 198 -18.19 -19.80 1.10
CA ILE A 198 -18.61 -20.21 -0.24
C ILE A 198 -19.62 -21.34 -0.19
N ASP A 199 -19.39 -22.34 0.67
CA ASP A 199 -20.33 -23.46 0.81
C ASP A 199 -21.68 -22.99 1.38
N ILE A 200 -21.69 -22.01 2.29
CA ILE A 200 -22.90 -21.35 2.78
C ILE A 200 -23.63 -20.64 1.64
N ILE A 201 -22.94 -19.85 0.81
CA ILE A 201 -23.55 -19.16 -0.33
C ILE A 201 -24.14 -20.17 -1.32
N ARG A 202 -23.44 -21.28 -1.59
CA ARG A 202 -23.92 -22.32 -2.53
C ARG A 202 -25.23 -22.96 -2.08
N GLN A 203 -25.37 -23.19 -0.78
CA GLN A 203 -26.56 -23.79 -0.15
C GLN A 203 -27.71 -22.80 0.05
N SER A 204 -27.45 -21.50 -0.08
CA SER A 204 -28.46 -20.45 0.06
C SER A 204 -29.46 -20.44 -1.10
N GLU A 205 -30.74 -20.24 -0.78
CA GLU A 205 -31.82 -20.06 -1.75
C GLU A 205 -31.63 -18.80 -2.60
N ASN A 206 -31.01 -17.76 -2.04
CA ASN A 206 -30.71 -16.50 -2.73
C ASN A 206 -29.20 -16.24 -2.74
N ARG A 207 -28.51 -16.88 -3.70
CA ARG A 207 -27.06 -16.73 -3.91
C ARG A 207 -26.66 -15.29 -4.12
N GLN A 208 -27.41 -14.53 -4.92
CA GLN A 208 -27.11 -13.13 -5.22
C GLN A 208 -27.09 -12.27 -3.95
N ALA A 209 -28.10 -12.41 -3.09
CA ALA A 209 -28.17 -11.68 -1.83
C ALA A 209 -27.05 -12.11 -0.86
N SER A 210 -26.69 -13.39 -0.86
CA SER A 210 -25.64 -13.94 -0.01
C SER A 210 -24.24 -13.46 -0.44
N SER A 211 -23.94 -13.47 -1.74
CA SER A 211 -22.71 -12.90 -2.31
C SER A 211 -22.62 -11.40 -2.06
N PHE A 212 -23.74 -10.67 -2.15
CA PHE A 212 -23.80 -9.24 -1.83
C PHE A 212 -23.47 -8.98 -0.36
N ALA A 213 -24.08 -9.73 0.56
CA ALA A 213 -23.81 -9.62 1.99
C ALA A 213 -22.35 -9.93 2.33
N LEU A 214 -21.76 -10.96 1.71
CA LEU A 214 -20.34 -11.27 1.88
C LEU A 214 -19.46 -10.14 1.35
N SER A 215 -19.65 -9.70 0.10
CA SER A 215 -18.89 -8.60 -0.52
C SER A 215 -18.90 -7.35 0.37
N GLN A 216 -20.08 -6.96 0.84
CA GLN A 216 -20.22 -5.80 1.72
C GLN A 216 -19.44 -5.96 3.03
N ARG A 217 -19.57 -7.12 3.70
CA ARG A 217 -18.85 -7.41 4.95
C ARG A 217 -17.33 -7.40 4.75
N LEU A 218 -16.83 -7.95 3.63
CA LEU A 218 -15.40 -7.92 3.30
C LEU A 218 -14.88 -6.48 3.19
N PHE A 219 -15.62 -5.57 2.53
CA PHE A 219 -15.27 -4.16 2.44
C PHE A 219 -15.35 -3.44 3.79
N GLU A 220 -16.40 -3.71 4.57
CA GLU A 220 -16.57 -3.12 5.91
C GLU A 220 -15.43 -3.51 6.84
N LYS A 221 -14.99 -4.77 6.82
CA LYS A 221 -13.87 -5.27 7.60
C LYS A 221 -12.54 -4.76 7.07
N ALA A 222 -12.31 -4.82 5.76
CA ALA A 222 -11.08 -4.32 5.14
C ALA A 222 -10.85 -2.81 5.38
N ASN A 223 -11.92 -2.03 5.58
CA ASN A 223 -11.84 -0.60 5.89
C ASN A 223 -11.57 -0.27 7.38
N GLN A 224 -11.42 -1.29 8.24
CA GLN A 224 -11.11 -1.12 9.67
C GLN A 224 -9.63 -1.44 9.93
N PRO A 225 -8.91 -0.67 10.77
CA PRO A 225 -7.55 -1.02 11.16
C PRO A 225 -7.53 -2.33 11.95
N VAL A 226 -6.42 -3.06 11.86
CA VAL A 226 -6.19 -4.28 12.65
C VAL A 226 -5.47 -3.89 13.93
N GLU A 227 -6.09 -4.20 15.06
CA GLU A 227 -5.50 -3.92 16.38
C GLU A 227 -4.49 -5.01 16.73
N ILE A 228 -3.27 -4.59 17.09
CA ILE A 228 -2.17 -5.48 17.46
C ILE A 228 -1.74 -5.13 18.88
N HIS A 229 -1.52 -6.16 19.70
CA HIS A 229 -0.99 -6.01 21.05
C HIS A 229 0.09 -7.07 21.33
N SER A 230 0.94 -6.81 22.32
CA SER A 230 2.14 -7.63 22.61
C SER A 230 1.84 -9.07 23.01
N ALA A 231 0.72 -9.32 23.69
CA ALA A 231 0.30 -10.65 24.13
C ALA A 231 -0.48 -11.45 23.07
N MET A 232 -0.66 -10.92 21.85
CA MET A 232 -1.49 -11.55 20.81
C MET A 232 -0.87 -12.87 20.37
N THR A 233 -1.67 -13.94 20.33
CA THR A 233 -1.23 -15.24 19.78
C THR A 233 -1.36 -15.28 18.26
N LEU A 234 -0.74 -16.28 17.63
CA LEU A 234 -0.86 -16.49 16.19
C LEU A 234 -2.31 -16.80 15.79
N GLU A 235 -3.02 -17.57 16.62
CA GLU A 235 -4.42 -17.95 16.39
C GLU A 235 -5.35 -16.74 16.52
N GLU A 236 -5.13 -15.89 17.53
CA GLU A 236 -5.86 -14.64 17.70
C GLU A 236 -5.64 -13.69 16.52
N PHE A 237 -4.40 -13.60 16.03
CA PHE A 237 -4.07 -12.84 14.84
C PHE A 237 -4.75 -13.39 13.59
N ALA A 238 -4.69 -14.72 13.36
CA ALA A 238 -5.36 -15.35 12.25
C ALA A 238 -6.89 -15.13 12.31
N ALA A 239 -7.49 -15.14 13.50
CA ALA A 239 -8.91 -14.88 13.72
C ALA A 239 -9.36 -13.47 13.29
N GLN A 240 -8.44 -12.49 13.18
CA GLN A 240 -8.72 -11.16 12.63
C GLN A 240 -8.92 -11.16 11.10
N TYR A 241 -8.65 -12.28 10.43
CA TYR A 241 -8.70 -12.43 8.98
C TYR A 241 -9.55 -13.63 8.53
N THR A 242 -10.25 -14.30 9.45
CA THR A 242 -11.11 -15.46 9.18
C THR A 242 -12.53 -15.27 9.70
N GLY A 243 -13.43 -16.16 9.30
CA GLY A 243 -14.85 -16.17 9.62
C GLY A 243 -15.50 -14.82 9.32
N GLN A 244 -16.14 -14.26 10.35
CA GLN A 244 -16.79 -12.96 10.28
C GLN A 244 -15.83 -11.78 10.07
N ASN A 245 -14.53 -12.00 10.23
CA ASN A 245 -13.49 -11.00 10.02
C ASN A 245 -12.72 -11.21 8.70
N LEU A 246 -13.21 -12.01 7.76
CA LEU A 246 -12.61 -12.10 6.43
C LEU A 246 -12.49 -10.72 5.77
N ARG A 247 -11.41 -10.53 5.01
CA ARG A 247 -11.04 -9.25 4.39
C ARG A 247 -10.58 -9.45 2.96
N TRP A 248 -10.59 -8.39 2.16
CA TRP A 248 -10.23 -8.46 0.73
C TRP A 248 -8.76 -8.81 0.50
N GLU A 249 -7.85 -8.42 1.38
CA GLU A 249 -6.44 -8.81 1.33
C GLU A 249 -6.25 -10.33 1.50
N THR A 250 -7.07 -10.97 2.35
CA THR A 250 -7.07 -12.43 2.52
C THR A 250 -7.58 -13.15 1.28
N VAL A 251 -8.70 -12.69 0.73
CA VAL A 251 -9.28 -13.25 -0.51
C VAL A 251 -8.30 -13.07 -1.68
N GLY A 252 -7.69 -11.89 -1.80
CA GLY A 252 -6.67 -11.59 -2.80
C GLY A 252 -5.44 -12.49 -2.67
N LEU A 253 -4.96 -12.71 -1.45
CA LEU A 253 -3.83 -13.61 -1.18
C LEU A 253 -4.13 -15.04 -1.62
N ILE A 254 -5.30 -15.58 -1.28
CA ILE A 254 -5.74 -16.92 -1.69
C ILE A 254 -5.77 -17.01 -3.22
N ILE A 255 -6.47 -16.09 -3.91
CA ILE A 255 -6.56 -16.08 -5.38
C ILE A 255 -5.17 -16.02 -6.02
N THR A 256 -4.26 -15.21 -5.46
CA THR A 256 -2.89 -15.05 -5.96
C THR A 256 -2.10 -16.35 -5.87
N LEU A 257 -2.15 -17.00 -4.70
CA LEU A 257 -1.46 -18.27 -4.48
C LEU A 257 -2.08 -19.39 -5.32
N ALA A 258 -3.40 -19.35 -5.57
CA ALA A 258 -4.04 -20.22 -6.56
C ALA A 258 -3.44 -20.00 -7.95
N GLY A 259 -3.27 -18.73 -8.34
CA GLY A 259 -2.66 -18.34 -9.62
C GLY A 259 -1.24 -18.89 -9.76
N ILE A 260 -0.45 -18.83 -8.69
CA ILE A 260 0.90 -19.38 -8.65
C ILE A 260 0.84 -20.91 -8.73
N ALA A 261 0.05 -21.58 -7.89
CA ALA A 261 -0.09 -23.03 -7.91
C ALA A 261 -0.57 -23.55 -9.27
N SER A 262 -1.41 -22.78 -9.98
CA SER A 262 -1.89 -23.16 -11.32
C SER A 262 -0.78 -23.23 -12.40
N THR A 263 0.40 -22.63 -12.16
CA THR A 263 1.53 -22.73 -13.11
C THR A 263 2.21 -24.07 -13.07
N GLU A 264 2.12 -24.77 -11.94
CA GLU A 264 2.68 -26.10 -11.72
C GLU A 264 1.78 -27.22 -12.26
N ILE A 265 0.54 -26.90 -12.68
CA ILE A 265 -0.37 -27.87 -13.28
C ILE A 265 0.24 -28.42 -14.57
N ARG A 266 0.35 -29.75 -14.63
CA ARG A 266 0.66 -30.52 -15.84
C ARG A 266 -0.63 -31.10 -16.41
N VAL A 267 -0.92 -30.77 -17.66
CA VAL A 267 -2.13 -31.20 -18.37
C VAL A 267 -1.95 -32.64 -18.90
N PRO A 268 -2.96 -33.51 -18.83
CA PRO A 268 -4.31 -33.27 -18.29
C PRO A 268 -4.37 -33.33 -16.76
N HIS A 269 -5.15 -32.44 -16.17
CA HIS A 269 -5.39 -32.34 -14.72
C HIS A 269 -6.89 -32.23 -14.43
N PRO A 270 -7.41 -32.70 -13.28
CA PRO A 270 -8.82 -32.56 -12.94
C PRO A 270 -9.36 -31.12 -13.05
N ALA A 271 -8.55 -30.13 -12.67
CA ALA A 271 -8.91 -28.70 -12.78
C ALA A 271 -8.78 -28.11 -14.20
N CYS A 272 -7.95 -28.70 -15.09
CA CYS A 272 -7.71 -28.23 -16.46
C CYS A 272 -7.32 -29.41 -17.38
N LYS A 273 -8.16 -29.72 -18.37
CA LYS A 273 -7.97 -30.85 -19.29
C LYS A 273 -7.10 -30.52 -20.48
N THR A 274 -7.05 -29.25 -20.89
CA THR A 274 -6.22 -28.79 -22.01
C THR A 274 -5.29 -27.64 -21.62
N GLU A 275 -4.29 -27.35 -22.46
CA GLU A 275 -3.41 -26.21 -22.24
C GLU A 275 -4.16 -24.89 -22.43
N GLU A 276 -5.16 -24.82 -23.33
CA GLU A 276 -5.99 -23.61 -23.46
C GLU A 276 -6.78 -23.33 -22.18
N GLU A 277 -7.39 -24.37 -21.57
CA GLU A 277 -8.10 -24.25 -20.29
C GLU A 277 -7.15 -23.79 -19.17
N ARG A 278 -5.92 -24.33 -19.13
CA ARG A 278 -4.90 -23.92 -18.16
C ARG A 278 -4.52 -22.44 -18.32
N GLN A 279 -4.34 -21.97 -19.55
CA GLN A 279 -4.01 -20.56 -19.81
C GLN A 279 -5.17 -19.61 -19.51
N LEU A 280 -6.41 -20.05 -19.77
CA LEU A 280 -7.61 -19.30 -19.40
C LEU A 280 -7.72 -19.16 -17.87
N LEU A 281 -7.55 -20.26 -17.12
CA LEU A 281 -7.53 -20.25 -15.66
C LEU A 281 -6.49 -19.27 -15.12
N ARG A 282 -5.24 -19.37 -15.59
CA ARG A 282 -4.15 -18.47 -15.19
C ARG A 282 -4.48 -17.00 -15.46
N THR A 283 -5.02 -16.72 -16.64
CA THR A 283 -5.41 -15.35 -17.02
C THR A 283 -6.49 -14.80 -16.11
N ASN A 284 -7.51 -15.61 -15.79
CA ASN A 284 -8.59 -15.24 -14.90
C ASN A 284 -8.07 -14.97 -13.47
N LEU A 285 -7.24 -15.85 -12.92
CA LEU A 285 -6.66 -15.68 -11.57
C LEU A 285 -5.79 -14.42 -11.47
N VAL A 286 -5.03 -14.09 -12.51
CA VAL A 286 -4.28 -12.83 -12.58
C VAL A 286 -5.23 -11.62 -12.64
N HIS A 287 -6.32 -11.70 -13.40
CA HIS A 287 -7.32 -10.62 -13.45
C HIS A 287 -8.00 -10.40 -12.09
N LEU A 288 -8.44 -11.47 -11.44
CA LEU A 288 -9.07 -11.44 -10.12
C LEU A 288 -8.08 -10.90 -9.05
N THR A 289 -6.82 -11.33 -9.09
CA THR A 289 -5.75 -10.78 -8.24
C THR A 289 -5.61 -9.27 -8.42
N ASN A 290 -5.56 -8.80 -9.67
CA ASN A 290 -5.43 -7.36 -9.97
C ASN A 290 -6.63 -6.56 -9.44
N LYS A 291 -7.83 -7.13 -9.48
CA LYS A 291 -9.05 -6.54 -8.91
C LYS A 291 -8.97 -6.43 -7.40
N CYS A 292 -8.57 -7.49 -6.69
CA CYS A 292 -8.37 -7.45 -5.24
C CYS A 292 -7.31 -6.42 -4.82
N VAL A 293 -6.22 -6.26 -5.58
CA VAL A 293 -5.25 -5.18 -5.31
C VAL A 293 -5.91 -3.81 -5.49
N GLY A 294 -6.70 -3.61 -6.55
CA GLY A 294 -7.44 -2.36 -6.75
C GLY A 294 -8.43 -2.04 -5.62
N PHE A 295 -9.06 -3.06 -5.02
CA PHE A 295 -9.89 -2.89 -3.82
C PHE A 295 -9.06 -2.43 -2.62
N CYS A 296 -7.94 -3.09 -2.33
CA CYS A 296 -7.06 -2.71 -1.23
C CYS A 296 -6.49 -1.28 -1.41
N ASP A 297 -6.07 -0.93 -2.63
CA ASP A 297 -5.58 0.41 -2.98
C ASP A 297 -6.65 1.49 -2.76
N SER A 298 -7.92 1.16 -3.00
CA SER A 298 -9.04 2.09 -2.82
C SER A 298 -9.34 2.36 -1.34
N LEU A 299 -9.17 1.34 -0.49
CA LEU A 299 -9.40 1.43 0.95
C LEU A 299 -8.26 2.15 1.70
N ASP A 300 -7.05 2.14 1.13
CA ASP A 300 -5.85 2.76 1.71
C ASP A 300 -5.53 2.24 3.13
N THR A 301 -5.85 0.96 3.39
CA THR A 301 -5.57 0.27 4.65
C THR A 301 -4.37 -0.65 4.50
N LEU A 302 -3.24 -0.23 5.07
CA LEU A 302 -2.00 -0.98 5.07
C LEU A 302 -1.87 -1.80 6.35
N ASN A 303 -1.59 -3.09 6.21
CA ASN A 303 -1.34 -4.03 7.30
C ASN A 303 -0.43 -5.18 6.81
N ASP A 304 0.01 -6.04 7.74
CA ASP A 304 0.94 -7.14 7.47
C ASP A 304 0.42 -8.12 6.39
N ILE A 305 -0.87 -8.44 6.36
CA ILE A 305 -1.45 -9.35 5.36
C ILE A 305 -1.55 -8.66 3.99
N THR A 306 -1.91 -7.38 3.94
CA THR A 306 -1.87 -6.58 2.71
C THR A 306 -0.44 -6.55 2.13
N MET A 307 0.59 -6.44 2.98
CA MET A 307 1.99 -6.49 2.54
C MET A 307 2.36 -7.84 1.90
N ILE A 308 1.98 -8.95 2.55
CA ILE A 308 2.19 -10.30 1.99
C ILE A 308 1.46 -10.43 0.66
N PHE A 309 0.19 -10.05 0.61
CA PHE A 309 -0.63 -10.11 -0.60
C PHE A 309 -0.02 -9.30 -1.75
N ILE A 310 0.41 -8.06 -1.53
CA ILE A 310 1.03 -7.24 -2.58
C ILE A 310 2.34 -7.87 -3.06
N TYR A 311 3.16 -8.43 -2.16
CA TYR A 311 4.39 -9.13 -2.55
C TYR A 311 4.10 -10.40 -3.38
N GLU A 312 3.17 -11.24 -2.94
CA GLU A 312 2.77 -12.44 -3.68
C GLU A 312 2.15 -12.08 -5.04
N SER A 313 1.40 -10.97 -5.12
CA SER A 313 0.85 -10.47 -6.38
C SER A 313 1.96 -10.04 -7.37
N PHE A 314 3.10 -9.57 -6.85
CA PHE A 314 4.29 -9.32 -7.65
C PHE A 314 4.88 -10.63 -8.18
N LEU A 315 5.03 -11.66 -7.34
CA LEU A 315 5.54 -12.96 -7.78
C LEU A 315 4.66 -13.57 -8.87
N LEU A 316 3.34 -13.55 -8.70
CA LEU A 316 2.40 -13.99 -9.74
C LEU A 316 2.57 -13.17 -11.04
N ALA A 317 2.72 -11.85 -10.94
CA ALA A 317 2.93 -10.99 -12.10
C ALA A 317 4.27 -11.26 -12.82
N SER A 318 5.33 -11.56 -12.07
CA SER A 318 6.65 -11.96 -12.60
C SER A 318 6.54 -13.29 -13.35
N ILE A 319 5.88 -14.30 -12.75
CA ILE A 319 5.67 -15.61 -13.38
C ILE A 319 4.80 -15.50 -14.65
N PHE A 320 3.76 -14.67 -14.63
CA PHE A 320 2.80 -14.58 -15.73
C PHE A 320 3.26 -13.67 -16.87
N TYR A 321 3.77 -12.47 -16.57
CA TYR A 321 4.18 -11.51 -17.59
C TYR A 321 5.68 -11.57 -17.93
N GLY A 322 6.49 -12.26 -17.12
CA GLY A 322 7.94 -12.33 -17.22
C GLY A 322 8.66 -11.17 -16.53
N ASP A 323 9.90 -11.43 -16.11
CA ASP A 323 10.74 -10.50 -15.35
C ASP A 323 11.19 -9.26 -16.14
N GLN A 324 11.01 -9.24 -17.45
CA GLN A 324 11.28 -8.06 -18.27
C GLN A 324 10.06 -7.13 -18.42
N SER A 325 8.90 -7.54 -17.92
CA SER A 325 7.67 -6.78 -18.05
C SER A 325 7.63 -5.60 -17.08
N PHE A 326 7.31 -4.41 -17.60
CA PHE A 326 7.03 -3.23 -16.77
C PHE A 326 5.90 -3.48 -15.76
N LYS A 327 4.97 -4.40 -16.05
CA LYS A 327 3.89 -4.78 -15.11
C LYS A 327 4.45 -5.43 -13.84
N ALA A 328 5.41 -6.36 -13.98
CA ALA A 328 6.05 -7.01 -12.84
C ALA A 328 6.87 -6.00 -12.02
N TRP A 329 7.63 -5.12 -12.68
CA TRP A 329 8.41 -4.09 -11.99
C TRP A 329 7.52 -3.11 -11.23
N ARG A 330 6.38 -2.72 -11.80
CA ARG A 330 5.41 -1.84 -11.12
C ARG A 330 4.86 -2.50 -9.86
N ARG A 331 4.60 -3.81 -9.89
CA ARG A 331 4.13 -4.58 -8.72
C ARG A 331 5.19 -4.65 -7.64
N LEU A 332 6.45 -4.92 -7.98
CA LEU A 332 7.56 -4.88 -7.01
C LEU A 332 7.70 -3.50 -6.36
N ASN A 333 7.60 -2.43 -7.16
CA ASN A 333 7.64 -1.06 -6.64
C ASN A 333 6.49 -0.75 -5.69
N HIS A 334 5.33 -1.37 -5.90
CA HIS A 334 4.19 -1.23 -5.00
C HIS A 334 4.54 -1.84 -3.64
N ALA A 335 5.06 -3.08 -3.61
CA ALA A 335 5.53 -3.73 -2.39
C ALA A 335 6.64 -2.93 -1.68
N SER A 336 7.64 -2.42 -2.41
CA SER A 336 8.71 -1.59 -1.83
C SER A 336 8.18 -0.28 -1.26
N SER A 337 7.23 0.37 -1.94
CA SER A 337 6.62 1.62 -1.43
C SER A 337 5.81 1.37 -0.17
N ALA A 338 5.03 0.28 -0.15
CA ALA A 338 4.25 -0.13 1.00
C ALA A 338 5.14 -0.48 2.20
N LEU A 339 6.28 -1.14 1.99
CA LEU A 339 7.30 -1.40 3.02
C LEU A 339 7.78 -0.10 3.69
N PHE A 340 8.03 0.95 2.91
CA PHE A 340 8.42 2.25 3.47
C PHE A 340 7.27 2.94 4.20
N ALA A 341 6.06 2.88 3.64
CA ALA A 341 4.86 3.45 4.24
C ALA A 341 4.49 2.78 5.57
N ASP A 342 4.75 1.49 5.72
CA ASP A 342 4.55 0.74 6.97
C ASP A 342 5.68 0.97 7.99
N GLY A 343 6.82 1.53 7.56
CA GLY A 343 7.97 1.78 8.44
C GLY A 343 8.87 0.58 8.68
N LEU A 344 8.69 -0.53 7.95
CA LEU A 344 9.47 -1.77 8.12
C LEU A 344 10.97 -1.63 7.78
N HIS A 345 11.37 -0.53 7.16
CA HIS A 345 12.77 -0.19 6.89
C HIS A 345 13.51 0.35 8.12
N GLU A 346 12.81 0.78 9.16
CA GLU A 346 13.42 1.34 10.37
C GLU A 346 13.73 0.25 11.40
N THR A 347 14.56 0.59 12.39
CA THR A 347 14.65 -0.24 13.61
C THR A 347 13.30 -0.23 14.31
N VAL A 348 12.73 -1.41 14.55
CA VAL A 348 11.51 -1.58 15.35
C VAL A 348 11.79 -1.11 16.79
N LYS A 349 11.69 0.19 17.07
CA LYS A 349 11.68 0.74 18.45
C LYS A 349 10.49 0.18 19.24
N GLU A 350 9.50 -0.35 18.52
CA GLU A 350 8.26 -0.95 19.01
C GLU A 350 8.37 -2.45 19.36
N LYS A 351 9.57 -3.04 19.44
CA LYS A 351 9.73 -4.47 19.80
C LYS A 351 9.03 -4.84 21.11
N GLN A 352 8.84 -3.87 22.01
CA GLN A 352 8.14 -4.06 23.28
C GLN A 352 6.62 -4.25 23.14
N TYR A 353 6.04 -3.88 21.99
CA TYR A 353 4.58 -3.90 21.77
C TYR A 353 4.12 -4.95 20.76
N LEU A 354 5.03 -5.68 20.13
CA LEU A 354 4.70 -6.69 19.12
C LEU A 354 4.91 -8.11 19.65
N PRO A 355 4.02 -9.06 19.32
CA PRO A 355 4.25 -10.46 19.63
C PRO A 355 5.43 -11.01 18.82
N PHE A 356 6.02 -12.09 19.33
CA PHE A 356 7.21 -12.71 18.75
C PHE A 356 7.02 -13.09 17.28
N PHE A 357 5.96 -13.84 16.96
CA PHE A 357 5.69 -14.30 15.60
C PHE A 357 5.59 -13.14 14.61
N LEU A 358 4.95 -12.04 14.99
CA LEU A 358 4.75 -10.89 14.11
C LEU A 358 6.05 -10.14 13.86
N THR A 359 6.93 -10.09 14.86
CA THR A 359 8.30 -9.59 14.68
C THR A 359 9.05 -10.43 13.63
N GLN A 360 8.95 -11.76 13.70
CA GLN A 360 9.58 -12.65 12.72
C GLN A 360 8.96 -12.50 11.32
N LEU A 361 7.63 -12.41 11.24
CA LEU A 361 6.91 -12.21 9.99
C LEU A 361 7.32 -10.90 9.28
N ARG A 362 7.39 -9.80 10.02
CA ARG A 362 7.85 -8.50 9.48
C ARG A 362 9.28 -8.53 8.98
N GLN A 363 10.17 -9.23 9.69
CA GLN A 363 11.55 -9.46 9.24
C GLN A 363 11.61 -10.27 7.95
N GLN A 364 10.74 -11.29 7.80
CA GLN A 364 10.63 -12.06 6.57
C GLN A 364 10.06 -11.22 5.41
N ILE A 365 9.02 -10.43 5.64
CA ILE A 365 8.46 -9.48 4.66
C ILE A 365 9.56 -8.57 4.13
N PHE A 366 10.32 -7.92 5.04
CA PHE A 366 11.44 -7.06 4.67
C PHE A 366 12.48 -7.82 3.85
N ALA A 367 12.96 -8.98 4.35
CA ALA A 367 14.00 -9.76 3.70
C ALA A 367 13.60 -10.21 2.29
N ARG A 368 12.34 -10.61 2.09
CA ARG A 368 11.81 -11.03 0.79
C ARG A 368 11.71 -9.88 -0.20
N ILE A 369 11.17 -8.73 0.21
CA ILE A 369 11.04 -7.55 -0.64
C ILE A 369 12.42 -6.99 -1.01
N TYR A 370 13.31 -6.82 -0.02
CA TYR A 370 14.69 -6.39 -0.25
C TYR A 370 15.42 -7.37 -1.19
N GLY A 371 15.32 -8.68 -0.93
CA GLY A 371 15.96 -9.70 -1.75
C GLY A 371 15.51 -9.68 -3.21
N SER A 372 14.21 -9.49 -3.45
CA SER A 372 13.63 -9.34 -4.79
C SER A 372 14.05 -8.03 -5.46
N ASP A 373 14.07 -6.91 -4.74
CA ASP A 373 14.54 -5.60 -5.26
C ASP A 373 15.98 -5.69 -5.75
N ILE A 374 16.89 -6.24 -4.93
CA ILE A 374 18.29 -6.40 -5.32
C ILE A 374 18.43 -7.37 -6.50
N SER A 375 17.71 -8.48 -6.50
CA SER A 375 17.76 -9.44 -7.61
C SER A 375 17.36 -8.80 -8.94
N PHE A 376 16.28 -8.00 -8.95
CA PHE A 376 15.83 -7.27 -10.14
C PHE A 376 16.79 -6.13 -10.51
N ALA A 377 17.36 -5.43 -9.53
CA ALA A 377 18.35 -4.38 -9.75
C ALA A 377 19.59 -4.93 -10.47
N VAL A 378 20.10 -6.08 -10.02
CA VAL A 378 21.22 -6.78 -10.66
C VAL A 378 20.83 -7.28 -12.05
N PHE A 379 19.71 -8.01 -12.17
CA PHE A 379 19.25 -8.58 -13.44
C PHE A 379 19.07 -7.52 -14.54
N LEU A 380 18.59 -6.33 -14.17
CA LEU A 380 18.31 -5.24 -15.11
C LEU A 380 19.45 -4.21 -15.22
N GLY A 381 20.51 -4.33 -14.41
CA GLY A 381 21.58 -3.34 -14.34
C GLY A 381 21.12 -1.95 -13.87
N ARG A 382 20.18 -1.89 -12.93
CA ARG A 382 19.55 -0.65 -12.44
C ARG A 382 19.90 -0.40 -10.97
N PRO A 383 19.84 0.85 -10.48
CA PRO A 383 19.96 1.10 -9.05
C PRO A 383 18.87 0.37 -8.25
N PRO A 384 19.20 -0.20 -7.08
CA PRO A 384 18.20 -0.75 -6.17
C PRO A 384 17.32 0.37 -5.59
N ARG A 385 16.08 0.05 -5.25
CA ARG A 385 15.14 1.00 -4.64
C ARG A 385 15.14 0.89 -3.12
N VAL A 386 15.35 -0.31 -2.60
CA VAL A 386 15.48 -0.58 -1.17
C VAL A 386 16.96 -0.77 -0.89
N SER A 387 17.67 0.31 -0.58
CA SER A 387 19.09 0.25 -0.27
C SER A 387 19.33 -0.03 1.21
N LYS A 388 20.24 -0.96 1.52
CA LYS A 388 20.66 -1.25 2.90
C LYS A 388 21.30 -0.05 3.62
N ARG A 389 21.71 0.99 2.88
CA ARG A 389 22.27 2.23 3.44
C ARG A 389 21.23 3.05 4.22
N PHE A 390 19.96 2.88 3.87
CA PHE A 390 18.84 3.62 4.47
C PHE A 390 17.84 2.71 5.17
N CYS A 391 18.11 1.40 5.24
CA CYS A 391 17.24 0.43 5.88
C CYS A 391 18.00 -0.31 6.97
N TYR A 392 17.34 -0.57 8.08
CA TYR A 392 17.86 -1.47 9.10
C TYR A 392 17.60 -2.93 8.71
N THR A 393 18.66 -3.63 8.33
CA THR A 393 18.61 -5.02 7.88
C THR A 393 18.44 -5.99 9.07
N SER A 394 17.24 -6.05 9.65
CA SER A 394 16.90 -7.08 10.65
C SER A 394 16.74 -8.44 9.99
N MET A 395 17.64 -9.35 10.32
CA MET A 395 17.60 -10.73 9.84
C MET A 395 16.53 -11.54 10.63
N PRO A 396 15.64 -12.31 9.96
CA PRO A 396 14.74 -13.23 10.67
C PRO A 396 15.53 -14.36 11.34
N LEU A 397 15.02 -14.91 12.43
CA LEU A 397 15.64 -16.05 13.12
C LEU A 397 15.51 -17.34 12.31
N ASP A 398 16.49 -18.22 12.43
CA ASP A 398 16.54 -19.51 11.76
C ASP A 398 15.77 -20.61 12.51
N ILE A 399 14.45 -20.43 12.55
CA ILE A 399 13.49 -21.28 13.27
C ILE A 399 12.47 -21.89 12.32
N GLU A 400 11.82 -22.97 12.76
CA GLU A 400 10.66 -23.57 12.09
C GLU A 400 9.40 -22.74 12.34
N GLU A 401 8.40 -22.88 11.46
CA GLU A 401 7.15 -22.10 11.52
C GLU A 401 6.31 -22.48 12.75
N ASP A 402 6.43 -23.73 13.18
CA ASP A 402 5.83 -24.37 14.35
C ASP A 402 6.12 -23.59 15.65
N ILE A 403 7.31 -22.95 15.69
CA ILE A 403 7.80 -22.19 16.84
C ILE A 403 7.02 -20.87 17.01
N TYR A 404 6.32 -20.38 15.98
CA TYR A 404 5.52 -19.14 16.06
C TYR A 404 4.36 -19.21 17.04
N CYS A 405 3.86 -20.41 17.34
CA CYS A 405 2.80 -20.62 18.34
C CYS A 405 3.34 -20.68 19.78
N LEU A 406 4.66 -20.80 19.98
CA LEU A 406 5.25 -21.00 21.31
C LEU A 406 5.40 -19.69 22.08
N VAL A 407 5.25 -19.77 23.40
CA VAL A 407 5.43 -18.65 24.34
C VAL A 407 6.14 -19.11 25.62
N GLY A 408 6.77 -18.16 26.33
CA GLY A 408 7.43 -18.42 27.61
C GLY A 408 8.57 -19.43 27.52
N GLU A 409 8.69 -20.31 28.51
CA GLU A 409 9.83 -21.24 28.64
C GLU A 409 9.99 -22.18 27.43
N ALA A 410 8.90 -22.60 26.79
CA ALA A 410 8.95 -23.46 25.60
C ALA A 410 9.60 -22.74 24.41
N LEU A 411 9.29 -21.45 24.24
CA LEU A 411 9.94 -20.62 23.22
C LEU A 411 11.42 -20.40 23.58
N ASP A 412 11.72 -20.10 24.83
CA ASP A 412 13.11 -19.85 25.28
C ASP A 412 14.01 -21.07 25.06
N GLN A 413 13.49 -22.28 25.24
CA GLN A 413 14.21 -23.53 24.96
C GLN A 413 14.56 -23.66 23.47
N GLU A 414 13.61 -23.41 22.57
CA GLU A 414 13.87 -23.45 21.12
C GLU A 414 14.86 -22.35 20.68
N LEU A 415 14.74 -21.16 21.27
CA LEU A 415 15.66 -20.05 20.99
C LEU A 415 17.09 -20.31 21.51
N ALA A 416 17.25 -21.16 22.54
CA ALA A 416 18.57 -21.56 23.03
C ALA A 416 19.35 -22.43 22.02
N HIS A 417 18.68 -23.02 21.03
CA HIS A 417 19.30 -23.74 19.91
C HIS A 417 19.76 -22.82 18.76
N LEU A 418 19.77 -21.50 18.98
CA LEU A 418 20.29 -20.53 18.03
C LEU A 418 21.66 -19.98 18.47
N ASP A 419 22.53 -19.72 17.50
CA ASP A 419 23.79 -19.02 17.73
C ASP A 419 23.55 -17.52 18.00
N ARG A 420 24.63 -16.80 18.35
CA ARG A 420 24.59 -15.34 18.58
C ARG A 420 24.10 -14.51 17.39
N ASN A 421 24.10 -15.07 16.18
CA ASN A 421 23.65 -14.40 14.97
C ASN A 421 22.21 -14.83 14.59
N GLY A 422 21.59 -15.75 15.35
CA GLY A 422 20.26 -16.29 15.11
C GLY A 422 20.21 -17.43 14.08
N TRP A 423 21.33 -18.12 13.81
CA TRP A 423 21.36 -19.36 13.02
C TRP A 423 21.11 -20.58 13.90
N ASN A 424 20.44 -21.60 13.37
CA ASN A 424 20.27 -22.84 14.10
C ASN A 424 21.62 -23.56 14.31
N THR A 425 21.85 -24.07 15.51
CA THR A 425 23.08 -24.82 15.83
C THR A 425 23.01 -26.29 15.46
N LEU A 426 21.85 -26.76 14.96
CA LEU A 426 21.59 -28.15 14.60
C LEU A 426 22.05 -28.49 13.18
N GLY A 427 22.51 -27.50 12.40
CA GLY A 427 22.97 -27.68 11.02
C GLY A 427 21.86 -27.98 10.02
N GLN A 428 20.60 -27.76 10.40
CA GLN A 428 19.43 -28.02 9.54
C GLN A 428 19.26 -26.91 8.52
N ILE A 429 18.95 -27.24 7.26
CA ILE A 429 18.62 -26.24 6.24
C ILE A 429 17.12 -25.97 6.27
N ARG A 430 16.72 -24.95 7.05
CA ARG A 430 15.34 -24.51 7.19
C ARG A 430 14.98 -23.43 6.17
N LYS A 431 13.69 -23.16 5.96
CA LYS A 431 13.22 -22.08 5.06
C LYS A 431 13.75 -20.71 5.51
N SER A 432 13.71 -20.47 6.82
CA SER A 432 14.27 -19.28 7.44
C SER A 432 15.78 -19.15 7.16
N ALA A 433 16.56 -20.24 7.23
CA ALA A 433 17.95 -20.26 6.78
C ALA A 433 18.12 -19.79 5.32
N VAL A 434 17.26 -20.24 4.40
CA VAL A 434 17.30 -19.83 2.98
C VAL A 434 16.98 -18.34 2.81
N ILE A 435 16.02 -17.80 3.56
CA ILE A 435 15.71 -16.36 3.57
C ILE A 435 16.92 -15.57 4.07
N ARG A 436 17.53 -16.02 5.17
CA ARG A 436 18.71 -15.38 5.76
C ARG A 436 19.89 -15.36 4.79
N TRP A 437 20.17 -16.50 4.17
CA TRP A 437 21.20 -16.62 3.14
C TRP A 437 20.93 -15.71 1.94
N SER A 438 19.67 -15.66 1.49
CA SER A 438 19.25 -14.79 0.39
C SER A 438 19.47 -13.31 0.73
N MET A 439 19.20 -12.91 1.97
CA MET A 439 19.43 -11.54 2.43
C MET A 439 20.93 -11.17 2.47
N ILE A 440 21.78 -12.08 2.97
CA ILE A 440 23.24 -11.88 2.98
C ILE A 440 23.79 -11.74 1.56
N THR A 441 23.39 -12.65 0.67
CA THR A 441 23.83 -12.60 -0.73
C THR A 441 23.31 -11.36 -1.44
N SER A 442 22.10 -10.88 -1.14
CA SER A 442 21.59 -9.61 -1.65
C SER A 442 22.39 -8.40 -1.14
N MET A 443 22.82 -8.38 0.13
CA MET A 443 23.71 -7.31 0.60
C MET A 443 25.04 -7.28 -0.15
N ILE A 444 25.61 -8.44 -0.47
CA ILE A 444 26.84 -8.56 -1.26
C ILE A 444 26.61 -8.10 -2.72
N ARG A 445 25.49 -8.51 -3.31
CA ARG A 445 25.08 -8.09 -4.66
C ARG A 445 24.88 -6.58 -4.75
N GLU A 446 24.31 -5.96 -3.71
CA GLU A 446 24.17 -4.51 -3.64
C GLU A 446 25.53 -3.81 -3.65
N ASP A 447 26.52 -4.28 -2.86
CA ASP A 447 27.88 -3.70 -2.85
C ASP A 447 28.57 -3.82 -4.21
N ALA A 448 28.42 -4.97 -4.86
CA ALA A 448 28.93 -5.19 -6.21
C ALA A 448 28.27 -4.25 -7.21
N LEU A 449 26.95 -4.10 -7.15
CA LEU A 449 26.18 -3.24 -8.04
C LEU A 449 26.50 -1.75 -7.82
N GLU A 450 26.69 -1.30 -6.58
CA GLU A 450 27.13 0.06 -6.26
C GLU A 450 28.53 0.33 -6.86
N THR A 451 29.41 -0.66 -6.83
CA THR A 451 30.74 -0.56 -7.43
C THR A 451 30.66 -0.46 -8.96
N LEU A 452 29.77 -1.22 -9.60
CA LEU A 452 29.62 -1.26 -11.05
C LEU A 452 28.88 -0.04 -11.62
N LEU A 453 27.84 0.45 -10.94
CA LEU A 453 27.03 1.58 -11.40
C LEU A 453 27.55 2.94 -10.89
N GLY A 454 28.52 2.94 -9.98
CA GLY A 454 29.09 4.16 -9.40
C GLY A 454 29.73 5.05 -10.45
N ARG A 455 29.47 6.36 -10.39
CA ARG A 455 29.98 7.37 -11.36
C ARG A 455 31.50 7.53 -11.38
N ASN A 456 32.22 6.98 -10.39
CA ASN A 456 33.69 7.06 -10.27
C ASN A 456 34.33 5.71 -10.63
N LEU A 457 34.25 5.32 -11.91
CA LEU A 457 34.74 4.03 -12.44
C LEU A 457 36.28 3.87 -12.42
N THR A 458 37.02 4.95 -12.19
CA THR A 458 38.50 4.95 -12.18
C THR A 458 39.11 4.17 -11.02
N ASN A 459 38.35 3.91 -9.95
CA ASN A 459 38.84 3.23 -8.73
C ASN A 459 38.17 1.85 -8.49
N VAL A 460 37.51 1.28 -9.50
CA VAL A 460 36.83 -0.03 -9.36
C VAL A 460 37.76 -1.13 -8.84
N PRO A 461 39.01 -1.30 -9.35
CA PRO A 461 39.93 -2.31 -8.82
C PRO A 461 40.31 -2.09 -7.35
N GLN A 462 40.52 -0.82 -6.95
CA GLN A 462 40.84 -0.47 -5.57
C GLN A 462 39.65 -0.68 -4.61
N ARG A 463 38.42 -0.39 -5.06
CA ARG A 463 37.20 -0.61 -4.28
C ARG A 463 36.88 -2.09 -4.08
N ILE A 464 37.10 -2.91 -5.11
CA ILE A 464 36.97 -4.37 -5.02
C ILE A 464 37.98 -4.93 -4.00
N GLY A 465 39.22 -4.42 -3.98
CA GLY A 465 40.24 -4.79 -3.00
C GLY A 465 39.96 -4.34 -1.55
N SER A 466 39.10 -3.33 -1.34
CA SER A 466 38.65 -2.86 -0.02
C SER A 466 37.28 -3.39 0.43
N SER A 467 36.58 -4.12 -0.45
CA SER A 467 35.27 -4.68 -0.14
C SER A 467 35.40 -5.88 0.80
N PRO A 468 34.49 -6.10 1.77
CA PRO A 468 34.58 -7.23 2.72
C PRO A 468 34.71 -8.61 2.06
N VAL A 469 34.29 -8.73 0.79
CA VAL A 469 34.37 -9.94 -0.03
C VAL A 469 35.82 -10.35 -0.31
N SER A 470 36.76 -9.41 -0.47
CA SER A 470 38.16 -9.72 -0.76
C SER A 470 39.00 -10.07 0.47
N HIS A 471 38.51 -9.78 1.68
CA HIS A 471 39.10 -10.26 2.92
C HIS A 471 38.70 -11.70 3.28
N ASN A 472 37.61 -12.22 2.70
CA ASN A 472 37.16 -13.60 2.87
C ASN A 472 37.56 -14.55 1.72
N SER A 473 38.22 -14.05 0.67
CA SER A 473 38.71 -14.86 -0.45
C SER A 473 40.08 -15.48 -0.19
N ASN A 474 40.36 -15.91 1.05
CA ASN A 474 41.46 -16.82 1.34
C ASN A 474 40.86 -18.23 1.46
N PRO A 475 41.04 -19.14 0.48
CA PRO A 475 40.40 -20.46 0.48
C PRO A 475 40.84 -21.37 1.64
N GLY A 476 41.81 -20.95 2.46
CA GLY A 476 42.34 -21.71 3.59
C GLY A 476 41.69 -21.41 4.96
N SER A 477 40.99 -20.27 5.18
CA SER A 477 40.57 -19.90 6.55
C SER A 477 39.14 -20.28 6.93
N LEU A 478 38.32 -20.72 5.96
CA LEU A 478 36.97 -21.26 6.21
C LEU A 478 36.96 -22.78 6.44
N ALA A 479 38.08 -23.47 6.18
CA ALA A 479 38.23 -24.91 6.42
C ALA A 479 38.95 -25.25 7.76
N GLU A 480 39.65 -24.28 8.39
CA GLU A 480 40.48 -24.54 9.58
C GLU A 480 39.84 -24.11 10.92
N ARG A 481 38.60 -23.60 10.94
CA ARG A 481 37.91 -23.26 12.20
C ARG A 481 36.85 -24.25 12.67
N THR A 482 36.75 -25.41 12.02
CA THR A 482 35.74 -26.43 12.37
C THR A 482 36.32 -27.83 12.55
N LEU A 483 37.63 -28.00 12.70
CA LEU A 483 38.21 -29.30 12.96
C LEU A 483 39.26 -29.26 14.07
N LEU A 484 38.88 -29.96 15.16
CA LEU A 484 39.69 -30.63 16.20
C LEU A 484 39.97 -29.87 17.50
N PRO A 485 39.88 -30.57 18.65
CA PRO A 485 38.80 -31.45 19.14
C PRO A 485 37.97 -30.81 20.26
#